data_AF-A0A7X2CB75-F1
#
_entry.id   AF-A0A7X2CB75-F1
#
_cell.length_a   1.000
_cell.length_b   1.000
_cell.length_c   1.000
_cell.angle_alpha   90.00
_cell.angle_beta   90.00
_cell.angle_gamma   90.00
#
_symmetry.space_group_name_H-M   'P 1'
#
loop_
_entity.id
_entity.type
_entity.pdbx_description
1 polymer ?
#
loop_
_entity_poly.entity_id
_entity_poly.type
_entity_poly.pdbx_seq_one_letter_code
_entity_poly.pdbx_strand_id
1 'polypeptide(L)' 'MPRLNRTAILPFLNWLPKQTRASVGRDALVGLSGAILALPQSIAYALIAGLPPEYGLYAAIVPVIIACLWGSSWHL' A
#
# COMPACT_ATOMS: atom_id res chain seq x y z
N MET A 1 22.66 2.75 -26.08
CA MET A 1 22.03 1.80 -25.15
C MET A 1 21.26 2.61 -24.11
N PRO A 2 19.91 2.59 -24.11
CA PRO A 2 19.15 3.31 -23.09
C PRO A 2 19.51 2.72 -21.72
N ARG A 3 20.05 3.54 -20.83
CA ARG A 3 20.37 3.11 -19.47
C ARG A 3 19.05 2.84 -18.76
N LEU A 4 18.78 1.56 -18.48
CA LEU A 4 17.63 1.14 -17.68
C LEU A 4 17.76 1.78 -16.29
N ASN A 5 16.98 2.84 -16.05
CA ASN A 5 16.96 3.51 -14.77
C ASN A 5 16.21 2.59 -13.79
N ARG A 6 16.94 1.86 -12.93
CA ARG A 6 16.36 0.91 -11.97
C ARG A 6 15.29 1.56 -11.08
N THR A 7 15.43 2.87 -10.84
CA THR A 7 14.50 3.70 -10.08
C THR A 7 13.17 3.95 -10.80
N ALA A 8 13.13 3.81 -12.14
CA ALA A 8 11.89 3.92 -12.92
C ALA A 8 11.03 2.65 -12.84
N ILE A 9 11.65 1.49 -12.60
CA ILE A 9 10.96 0.19 -12.50
C ILE A 9 10.66 -0.14 -11.03
N LEU A 10 11.57 0.21 -10.12
CA LEU A 10 11.49 -0.06 -8.68
C LEU A 10 11.61 1.27 -7.90
N PRO A 11 10.55 2.09 -7.86
CA PRO A 11 10.62 3.44 -7.28
C PRO A 11 10.87 3.43 -5.76
N PHE A 12 10.53 2.34 -5.06
CA PHE A 12 10.83 2.18 -3.63
C PHE A 12 12.32 2.27 -3.29
N LEU A 13 13.22 1.94 -4.22
CA LEU A 13 14.66 2.07 -4.01
C LEU A 13 15.11 3.53 -3.79
N ASN A 14 14.30 4.52 -4.21
CA ASN A 14 14.60 5.94 -4.02
C ASN A 14 14.20 6.48 -2.65
N TRP A 15 13.06 6.03 -2.11
CA TRP A 15 12.48 6.58 -0.88
C TRP A 15 12.78 5.72 0.35
N LEU A 16 12.90 4.40 0.20
CA LEU A 16 13.20 3.49 1.30
C LEU A 16 14.46 3.88 2.12
N PRO A 17 15.61 4.26 1.50
CA PRO A 17 16.78 4.66 2.28
C PRO A 17 16.65 6.03 2.97
N LYS A 18 15.65 6.85 2.62
CA LYS A 18 15.40 8.17 3.23
C LYS A 18 14.51 8.08 4.46
N GLN A 19 14.00 6.89 4.78
CA GLN A 19 13.02 6.71 5.84
C GLN A 19 13.69 6.72 7.21
N THR A 20 13.17 7.53 8.13
CA THR A 20 13.65 7.63 9.52
C THR A 20 12.76 6.82 10.45
N ARG A 21 13.28 6.42 11.63
CA ARG A 21 12.49 5.72 12.66
C ARG A 21 11.22 6.46 13.07
N ALA A 22 11.29 7.79 13.17
CA ALA A 22 10.13 8.62 13.48
C ALA A 22 9.07 8.57 12.37
N SER A 23 9.51 8.60 11.11
CA SER A 23 8.63 8.50 9.95
C SER A 23 7.92 7.15 9.87
N VAL A 24 8.64 6.04 10.08
CA VAL A 24 8.03 4.69 10.15
C VAL A 24 6.96 4.60 11.24
N GLY A 25 7.21 5.16 12.43
CA GLY A 25 6.24 5.15 13.52
C GLY A 25 4.97 5.95 13.18
N ARG A 26 5.13 7.10 12.52
CA ARG A 26 4.00 7.92 12.06
C ARG A 26 3.21 7.22 10.97
N ASP A 27 3.88 6.65 9.97
CA ASP A 27 3.26 5.92 8.87
C ASP A 27 2.52 4.67 9.37
N ALA A 28 3.05 3.98 10.38
CA ALA A 28 2.39 2.84 11.01
C ALA A 28 1.08 3.25 11.72
N LEU A 29 1.07 4.39 12.42
CA LEU A 29 -0.13 4.87 13.11
C LEU A 29 -1.22 5.28 12.10
N VAL A 30 -0.84 6.01 11.05
CA VAL A 30 -1.74 6.43 9.97
C VAL A 30 -2.25 5.22 9.18
N GLY A 31 -1.36 4.28 8.85
CA GLY A 31 -1.69 3.05 8.14
C GLY A 31 -2.62 2.15 8.95
N LEU A 32 -2.39 2.00 10.26
CA LEU A 32 -3.28 1.23 11.14
C LEU A 32 -4.67 1.87 11.22
N SER A 33 -4.73 3.18 11.37
CA SER A 33 -5.99 3.93 11.40
C SER A 33 -6.79 3.73 10.10
N GLY A 34 -6.10 3.81 8.95
CA GLY A 34 -6.71 3.53 7.64
C GLY A 34 -7.15 2.08 7.49
N ALA A 35 -6.36 1.12 7.96
CA ALA A 35 -6.68 -0.31 7.90
C ALA A 35 -7.94 -0.66 8.70
N ILE A 36 -8.13 -0.06 9.87
CA ILE A 36 -9.34 -0.26 10.70
C ILE A 36 -10.61 0.13 9.93
N LEU A 37 -10.54 1.18 9.11
CA LEU A 37 -11.67 1.62 8.29
C LEU A 37 -11.82 0.81 7.00
N ALA A 38 -10.71 0.48 6.34
CA ALA A 38 -10.72 -0.22 5.06
C ALA A 38 -11.14 -1.69 5.18
N LEU A 39 -10.82 -2.34 6.32
CA LEU A 39 -11.13 -3.75 6.55
C LEU A 39 -12.64 -4.05 6.48
N PRO A 40 -13.53 -3.42 7.27
CA PRO A 40 -14.97 -3.67 7.18
C PRO A 40 -15.54 -3.31 5.80
N GLN A 41 -15.05 -2.23 5.18
CA GLN A 41 -15.49 -1.82 3.83
C GLN A 41 -15.16 -2.88 2.77
N SER A 42 -13.95 -3.44 2.80
CA SER A 42 -13.52 -4.47 1.84
C SER A 42 -14.30 -5.79 1.98
N ILE A 43 -14.61 -6.19 3.22
CA ILE A 43 -15.44 -7.37 3.50
C ILE A 43 -16.87 -7.14 2.98
N ALA A 44 -17.44 -5.95 3.23
CA ALA A 44 -18.77 -5.61 2.72
C ALA A 44 -18.84 -5.69 1.18
N TYR A 45 -17.81 -5.23 0.47
CA TYR A 45 -17.76 -5.36 -0.99
C TYR A 45 -17.66 -6.81 -1.47
N ALA A 46 -16.88 -7.66 -0.79
CA ALA A 46 -16.84 -9.08 -1.13
C ALA A 46 -18.22 -9.74 -0.98
N LEU A 47 -18.93 -9.43 0.11
CA LEU A 47 -20.27 -9.95 0.37
C LEU A 47 -21.30 -9.46 -0.66
N ILE A 48 -21.27 -8.18 -1.05
CA ILE A 48 -22.17 -7.62 -2.08
C ILE A 48 -21.90 -8.27 -3.46
N ALA A 49 -20.64 -8.60 -3.74
CA ALA A 49 -20.24 -9.30 -4.96
C ALA A 49 -20.50 -10.82 -4.92
N GLY A 50 -21.08 -11.35 -3.83
CA GLY A 50 -21.40 -12.78 -3.69
C GLY A 50 -20.16 -13.67 -3.47
N LEU A 51 -19.03 -13.08 -3.11
CA LEU A 51 -17.78 -13.80 -2.83
C LEU A 51 -17.64 -14.11 -1.34
N PRO A 52 -16.88 -15.15 -0.98
CA PRO A 52 -16.45 -15.36 0.39
C PRO A 52 -15.70 -14.14 0.96
N PRO A 53 -15.87 -13.80 2.25
CA PRO A 53 -15.31 -12.59 2.87
C PRO A 53 -13.78 -12.52 2.83
N GLU A 54 -13.09 -13.65 2.71
CA GLU A 54 -11.63 -13.75 2.60
C GLU A 54 -11.11 -13.04 1.34
N TYR A 55 -11.91 -13.01 0.26
CA TYR A 55 -11.58 -12.26 -0.95
C TYR A 55 -11.56 -10.75 -0.72
N GLY A 56 -12.36 -10.25 0.23
CA GLY A 56 -12.30 -8.85 0.67
C GLY A 56 -10.95 -8.51 1.31
N LEU A 57 -10.41 -9.43 2.12
CA LEU A 57 -9.09 -9.27 2.74
C LEU A 57 -7.97 -9.27 1.68
N TYR A 58 -8.03 -10.18 0.70
CA TYR A 58 -7.04 -10.19 -0.39
C TYR A 58 -7.10 -8.90 -1.22
N ALA A 59 -8.30 -8.42 -1.52
CA ALA A 59 -8.53 -7.17 -2.25
C ALA A 59 -8.11 -5.93 -1.44
N ALA A 60 -8.12 -5.99 -0.11
CA ALA A 60 -7.64 -4.89 0.74
C ALA A 60 -6.11 -4.87 0.87
N ILE A 61 -5.46 -6.03 0.92
CA ILE A 61 -4.02 -6.13 1.25
C ILE A 61 -3.15 -6.03 0.01
N VAL A 62 -3.44 -6.83 -1.03
CA VAL A 62 -2.54 -6.97 -2.18
C VAL A 62 -2.39 -5.66 -2.97
N PRO A 63 -3.46 -4.95 -3.33
CA PRO A 63 -3.35 -3.69 -4.07
C PRO A 63 -2.65 -2.60 -3.25
N VAL A 64 -2.85 -2.58 -1.92
CA VAL A 64 -2.21 -1.61 -1.03
C VAL A 64 -0.70 -1.86 -0.97
N ILE A 65 -0.25 -3.12 -0.84
CA ILE A 65 1.18 -3.45 -0.89
C ILE A 65 1.80 -3.02 -2.24
N ILE A 66 1.14 -3.34 -3.35
CA ILE A 66 1.62 -2.96 -4.69
C ILE A 66 1.68 -1.43 -4.81
N ALA A 67 0.65 -0.73 -4.37
CA ALA A 67 0.58 0.73 -4.38
C ALA A 67 1.65 1.36 -3.49
N CYS A 68 1.96 0.79 -2.33
CA CYS A 68 3.05 1.26 -1.47
C CYS A 68 4.43 1.09 -2.13
N LEU A 69 4.66 -0.02 -2.84
CA LEU A 69 5.94 -0.29 -3.51
C LEU A 69 6.13 0.58 -4.77
N TRP A 70 5.05 0.88 -5.49
CA TRP A 70 5.09 1.73 -6.70
C TRP A 70 4.79 3.21 -6.46
N GLY A 71 4.27 3.56 -5.29
CA GLY A 71 4.01 4.93 -4.89
C GLY A 71 5.32 5.70 -4.73
N SER A 72 5.68 6.51 -5.72
CA SER A 72 6.91 7.31 -5.70
C SER A 72 6.71 8.74 -5.18
N SER A 73 5.50 9.11 -4.78
CA SER A 73 5.15 10.51 -4.52
C SER A 73 5.17 10.82 -3.03
N TRP A 74 6.27 11.45 -2.62
CA TRP A 74 6.41 12.29 -1.42
C TRP A 74 5.62 13.62 -1.54
N HIS A 75 4.51 13.65 -2.27
CA HIS A 75 3.62 14.80 -2.37
C HIS A 75 2.16 14.32 -2.56
N LEU A 76 1.46 14.27 -1.44
CA LEU A 76 0.11 14.80 -1.25
C LEU A 76 0.18 15.82 -0.12
#